data_AF-A0A4Y9PRL6-F1
#
_entry.id   AF-A0A4Y9PRL6-F1
#
_cell.length_a   1.000
_cell.length_b   1.000
_cell.length_c   1.000
_cell.angle_alpha   90.00
_cell.angle_beta   90.00
_cell.angle_gamma   90.00
#
_symmetry.space_group_name_H-M   'P 1'
#
loop_
_entity.id
_entity.type
_entity.pdbx_description
1 polymer ?
#
loop_
_entity_poly.entity_id
_entity_poly.type
_entity_poly.pdbx_seq_one_letter_code
_entity_poly.pdbx_strand_id
1 'polypeptide(L)'
;MIERFLRPPSGTAEWLADALRVVGLLSVFVAGFVWSPTDAGILAFTLPALVLPRFLGVRAGFDILFSVSVLVAAWSNVIDLYRTVPGWDLLVHFECTGVLAVMLYVFAGRLRIIPDVVGTRPPARTPIVLATIIGLAISALWEMVEWAGYTFITDEIFVEYADTIGDMAAGGLGALVGGLIATRVHLLE
;
A
#
# COMPACT_ATOMS: atom_id res chain seq x y z
N MET A 1 2.71 -18.46 -9.12
CA MET A 1 3.11 -17.32 -8.26
C MET A 1 4.48 -17.58 -7.64
N ILE A 2 4.72 -18.75 -7.02
CA ILE A 2 6.01 -19.04 -6.37
C ILE A 2 7.23 -19.00 -7.30
N GLU A 3 7.10 -19.44 -8.55
CA GLU A 3 8.19 -19.37 -9.55
C GLU A 3 8.66 -17.94 -9.82
N ARG A 4 7.74 -16.96 -9.82
CA ARG A 4 8.08 -15.53 -9.96
C ARG A 4 8.80 -15.01 -8.73
N PHE A 5 8.37 -15.46 -7.55
CA PHE A 5 9.00 -15.10 -6.29
C PHE A 5 10.46 -15.55 -6.23
N LEU A 6 10.75 -16.76 -6.69
CA LEU A 6 12.09 -17.35 -6.67
C LEU A 6 13.00 -16.88 -7.81
N ARG A 7 12.48 -16.13 -8.79
CA ARG A 7 13.29 -15.60 -9.88
C ARG A 7 14.33 -14.62 -9.32
N PRO A 8 15.62 -14.76 -9.69
CA PRO A 8 16.65 -13.80 -9.30
C PRO A 8 16.44 -12.45 -10.02
N PRO A 9 16.76 -11.33 -9.35
CA PRO A 9 16.73 -10.02 -9.99
C PRO A 9 17.77 -9.94 -11.11
N SER A 10 17.35 -9.40 -12.24
CA SER A 10 18.07 -9.36 -13.51
C SER A 10 18.52 -7.95 -13.93
N GLY A 11 17.99 -6.90 -13.29
CA GLY A 11 18.32 -5.50 -13.59
C GLY A 11 18.26 -4.57 -12.37
N THR A 12 18.79 -3.36 -12.51
CA THR A 12 18.95 -2.38 -11.41
C THR A 12 17.64 -2.07 -10.68
N ALA A 13 16.53 -1.96 -11.41
CA ALA A 13 15.23 -1.66 -10.80
C ALA A 13 14.72 -2.83 -9.94
N GLU A 14 14.91 -4.08 -10.38
CA GLU A 14 14.54 -5.26 -9.59
C GLU A 14 15.42 -5.36 -8.32
N TRP A 15 16.72 -5.07 -8.45
CA TRP A 15 17.62 -4.96 -7.29
C TRP A 15 17.22 -3.86 -6.31
N LEU A 16 16.78 -2.71 -6.80
CA LEU A 16 16.30 -1.62 -5.94
C LEU A 16 15.02 -2.01 -5.20
N ALA A 17 14.07 -2.67 -5.87
CA ALA A 17 12.87 -3.19 -5.22
C ALA A 17 13.22 -4.21 -4.11
N ASP A 18 14.19 -5.08 -4.35
CA ASP A 18 14.68 -6.03 -3.35
C ASP A 18 15.39 -5.36 -2.18
N ALA A 19 16.16 -4.29 -2.45
CA ALA A 19 16.77 -3.49 -1.41
C ALA A 19 15.71 -2.86 -0.50
N LEU A 20 14.57 -2.39 -1.03
CA LEU A 20 13.48 -1.83 -0.23
C LEU A 20 12.86 -2.86 0.74
N ARG A 21 12.80 -4.14 0.36
CA ARG A 21 12.37 -5.22 1.24
C ARG A 21 13.32 -5.41 2.42
N VAL A 22 14.62 -5.37 2.13
CA VAL A 22 15.66 -5.43 3.17
C VAL A 22 15.58 -4.20 4.07
N VAL A 23 15.39 -3.00 3.50
CA VAL A 23 15.17 -1.77 4.27
C VAL A 23 13.96 -1.90 5.18
N GLY A 24 12.83 -2.42 4.70
CA GLY A 24 11.65 -2.67 5.53
C GLY A 24 11.94 -3.61 6.70
N LEU A 25 12.62 -4.73 6.43
CA LEU A 25 13.02 -5.68 7.49
C LEU A 25 13.94 -5.03 8.52
N LEU A 26 14.96 -4.29 8.06
CA LEU A 26 15.88 -3.58 8.95
C LEU A 26 15.17 -2.46 9.73
N SER A 27 14.18 -1.80 9.14
CA SER A 27 13.38 -0.76 9.79
C SER A 27 12.66 -1.30 11.02
N VAL A 28 12.12 -2.52 10.96
CA VAL A 28 11.48 -3.18 12.12
C VAL A 28 12.46 -3.31 13.29
N PHE A 29 13.68 -3.79 13.04
CA PHE A 29 14.70 -3.92 14.07
C PHE A 29 15.12 -2.56 14.62
N VAL A 30 15.40 -1.60 13.73
CA VAL A 30 15.81 -0.24 14.13
C VAL A 30 14.73 0.42 14.99
N ALA A 31 13.47 0.36 14.59
CA ALA A 31 12.35 0.90 15.37
C ALA A 31 12.23 0.21 16.73
N GLY A 32 12.36 -1.12 16.79
CA GLY A 32 12.29 -1.86 18.05
C GLY A 32 13.43 -1.55 19.04
N PHE A 33 14.60 -1.12 18.55
CA PHE A 33 15.74 -0.76 19.40
C PHE A 33 15.81 0.72 19.76
N VAL A 34 15.35 1.61 18.87
CA VAL A 34 15.53 3.07 19.01
C VAL A 34 14.23 3.77 19.42
N TRP A 35 13.08 3.22 19.07
CA TRP A 35 11.74 3.73 19.42
C TRP A 35 11.01 2.73 20.33
N SER A 36 9.76 2.38 20.03
CA SER A 36 8.93 1.49 20.84
C SER A 36 8.63 0.14 20.16
N PRO A 37 8.21 -0.88 20.93
CA PRO A 37 7.68 -2.11 20.36
C PRO A 37 6.45 -1.90 19.46
N THR A 38 5.65 -0.88 19.74
CA THR A 38 4.47 -0.52 18.91
C THR A 38 4.92 -0.03 17.53
N ASP A 39 5.95 0.82 17.47
CA ASP A 39 6.53 1.31 16.21
C ASP A 39 7.12 0.16 15.37
N ALA A 40 7.82 -0.76 16.04
CA ALA A 40 8.30 -1.98 15.39
C ALA A 40 7.14 -2.82 14.84
N GLY A 41 6.02 -2.91 15.57
CA GLY A 41 4.80 -3.57 15.14
C GLY A 41 4.22 -2.93 13.87
N ILE A 42 4.10 -1.61 13.83
CA ILE A 42 3.60 -0.86 12.67
C ILE A 42 4.48 -1.08 11.44
N LEU A 43 5.80 -1.03 11.60
CA LEU A 43 6.72 -1.37 10.51
C LEU A 43 6.63 -2.85 10.11
N ALA A 44 6.40 -3.77 11.05
CA ALA A 44 6.23 -5.18 10.73
C ALA A 44 4.97 -5.44 9.89
N PHE A 45 3.91 -4.64 10.07
CA PHE A 45 2.71 -4.68 9.21
C PHE A 45 3.01 -4.39 7.73
N THR A 46 4.11 -3.71 7.42
CA THR A 46 4.52 -3.45 6.03
C THR A 46 5.11 -4.68 5.34
N LEU A 47 5.68 -5.64 6.08
CA LEU A 47 6.46 -6.73 5.50
C LEU A 47 5.65 -7.61 4.52
N PRO A 48 4.40 -8.01 4.84
CA PRO A 48 3.56 -8.73 3.88
C PRO A 48 3.28 -7.91 2.61
N ALA A 49 3.10 -6.60 2.74
CA ALA A 49 2.91 -5.72 1.60
C ALA A 49 4.18 -5.66 0.73
N LEU A 50 5.37 -5.52 1.32
CA LEU A 50 6.63 -5.44 0.57
C LEU A 50 6.96 -6.70 -0.25
N VAL A 51 6.50 -7.88 0.20
CA VAL A 51 6.71 -9.13 -0.55
C VAL A 51 5.65 -9.36 -1.64
N LEU A 52 4.47 -8.74 -1.52
CA LEU A 52 3.35 -8.94 -2.44
C LEU A 52 3.69 -8.64 -3.92
N PRO A 53 4.31 -7.49 -4.29
CA PRO A 53 4.69 -7.21 -5.66
C PRO A 53 5.46 -8.35 -6.34
N ARG A 54 6.37 -8.98 -5.58
CA ARG A 54 7.24 -10.06 -6.06
C ARG A 54 6.46 -11.35 -6.33
N PHE A 55 5.48 -11.69 -5.49
CA PHE A 55 4.59 -12.84 -5.75
C PHE A 55 3.75 -12.65 -7.02
N LEU A 56 3.38 -11.40 -7.30
CA LEU A 56 2.58 -11.04 -8.47
C LEU A 56 3.43 -10.86 -9.73
N GLY A 57 4.74 -10.66 -9.58
CA GLY A 57 5.65 -10.32 -10.68
C GLY A 57 5.13 -9.11 -11.45
N VAL A 58 4.84 -8.03 -10.71
CA VAL A 58 4.60 -6.71 -11.29
C VAL A 58 5.91 -6.14 -11.80
N ARG A 59 5.84 -5.13 -12.67
CA ARG A 59 7.05 -4.45 -13.16
C ARG A 59 7.79 -3.77 -12.00
N ALA A 60 9.11 -3.84 -12.03
CA ALA A 60 9.98 -3.28 -10.98
C ALA A 60 9.68 -1.80 -10.63
N GLY A 61 9.32 -0.96 -11.60
CA GLY A 61 8.97 0.44 -11.33
C GLY A 61 7.72 0.59 -10.45
N PHE A 62 6.69 -0.25 -10.68
CA PHE A 62 5.49 -0.25 -9.84
C PHE A 62 5.76 -0.89 -8.48
N ASP A 63 6.62 -1.91 -8.42
CA ASP A 63 7.10 -2.51 -7.17
C ASP A 63 7.81 -1.46 -6.29
N ILE A 64 8.73 -0.68 -6.87
CA ILE A 64 9.43 0.40 -6.16
C ILE A 64 8.44 1.43 -5.63
N LEU A 65 7.53 1.92 -6.48
CA LEU A 65 6.51 2.89 -6.06
C LEU A 65 5.74 2.34 -4.86
N PHE A 66 5.15 1.16 -5.01
CA PHE A 66 4.39 0.49 -3.97
C PHE A 66 5.17 0.33 -2.66
N SER A 67 6.41 -0.16 -2.76
CA SER A 67 7.26 -0.40 -1.60
C SER A 67 7.64 0.90 -0.90
N VAL A 68 7.91 1.98 -1.66
CA VAL A 68 8.17 3.31 -1.09
C VAL A 68 6.92 3.88 -0.43
N SER A 69 5.76 3.83 -1.07
CA SER A 69 4.49 4.35 -0.51
C SER A 69 4.20 3.74 0.86
N VAL A 70 4.29 2.40 0.97
CA VAL A 70 4.04 1.67 2.21
C VAL A 70 5.09 1.99 3.29
N LEU A 71 6.37 2.07 2.91
CA LEU A 71 7.43 2.43 3.87
C LEU A 71 7.31 3.87 4.35
N VAL A 72 6.98 4.81 3.46
CA VAL A 72 6.73 6.21 3.81
C VAL A 72 5.54 6.30 4.76
N ALA A 73 4.44 5.61 4.49
CA ALA A 73 3.28 5.58 5.38
C ALA A 73 3.63 5.07 6.79
N ALA A 74 4.37 3.97 6.89
CA ALA A 74 4.75 3.42 8.19
C ALA A 74 5.76 4.31 8.92
N TRP A 75 6.79 4.80 8.24
CA TRP A 75 7.76 5.71 8.87
C TRP A 75 7.13 7.04 9.27
N SER A 76 6.14 7.53 8.54
CA SER A 76 5.38 8.73 8.91
C SER A 76 4.73 8.60 10.28
N ASN A 77 4.35 7.39 10.69
CA ASN A 77 3.87 7.13 12.05
C ASN A 77 5.04 7.19 13.06
N VAL A 78 6.13 6.46 12.81
CA VAL A 78 7.28 6.34 13.73
C VAL A 78 7.96 7.67 14.02
N ILE A 79 8.08 8.55 13.01
CA ILE A 79 8.66 9.89 13.16
C ILE A 79 7.62 11.00 13.28
N ASP A 80 6.36 10.63 13.52
CA ASP A 80 5.29 11.55 13.91
C ASP A 80 4.95 12.64 12.87
N LEU A 81 5.06 12.31 11.58
CA LEU A 81 4.72 13.23 10.49
C LEU A 81 3.22 13.53 10.42
N TYR A 82 2.37 12.57 10.79
CA TYR A 82 0.92 12.76 10.80
C TYR A 82 0.49 13.87 11.77
N ARG A 83 1.21 14.02 12.88
CA ARG A 83 0.97 15.08 13.87
C ARG A 83 1.66 16.40 13.51
N THR A 84 2.85 16.33 12.91
CA THR A 84 3.73 17.49 12.74
C THR A 84 3.60 18.21 11.40
N VAL A 85 3.07 17.56 10.36
CA VAL A 85 2.94 18.13 9.01
C VAL A 85 1.47 18.23 8.61
N PRO A 86 0.88 19.44 8.56
CA PRO A 86 -0.52 19.61 8.21
C PRO A 86 -0.89 19.04 6.84
N GLY A 87 -1.93 18.21 6.80
CA GLY A 87 -2.44 17.58 5.58
C GLY A 87 -1.58 16.44 5.03
N TRP A 88 -0.50 16.07 5.73
CA TRP A 88 0.32 14.91 5.35
C TRP A 88 -0.48 13.62 5.35
N ASP A 89 -1.37 13.47 6.33
CA ASP A 89 -2.20 12.29 6.49
C ASP A 89 -3.09 12.04 5.27
N LEU A 90 -3.91 13.03 4.90
CA LEU A 90 -4.71 13.00 3.67
C LEU A 90 -3.88 12.71 2.41
N LEU A 91 -2.65 13.22 2.33
CA LEU A 91 -1.76 12.96 1.19
C LEU A 91 -1.33 11.48 1.16
N VAL A 92 -0.95 10.92 2.30
CA VAL A 92 -0.60 9.50 2.41
C VAL A 92 -1.82 8.63 2.14
N HIS A 93 -2.99 8.97 2.69
CA HIS A 93 -4.24 8.27 2.39
C HIS A 93 -4.54 8.28 0.91
N PHE A 94 -4.42 9.42 0.24
CA PHE A 94 -4.59 9.51 -1.21
C PHE A 94 -3.57 8.64 -1.97
N GLU A 95 -2.28 8.81 -1.70
CA GLU A 95 -1.22 8.17 -2.48
C GLU A 95 -1.11 6.67 -2.19
N CYS A 96 -0.96 6.30 -0.92
CA CYS A 96 -0.73 4.92 -0.50
C CYS A 96 -1.96 4.04 -0.77
N THR A 97 -3.17 4.52 -0.45
CA THR A 97 -4.40 3.78 -0.77
C THR A 97 -4.57 3.62 -2.26
N GLY A 98 -4.24 4.64 -3.05
CA GLY A 98 -4.31 4.57 -4.50
C GLY A 98 -3.42 3.46 -5.09
N VAL A 99 -2.18 3.39 -4.62
CA VAL A 99 -1.21 2.38 -5.05
C VAL A 99 -1.59 0.97 -4.54
N LEU A 100 -2.04 0.86 -3.29
CA LEU A 100 -2.55 -0.39 -2.70
C LEU A 100 -3.78 -0.91 -3.46
N ALA A 101 -4.71 -0.03 -3.82
CA ALA A 101 -5.92 -0.40 -4.55
C ALA A 101 -5.59 -0.99 -5.93
N VAL A 102 -4.64 -0.40 -6.65
CA VAL A 102 -4.18 -0.92 -7.93
C VAL A 102 -3.47 -2.27 -7.75
N MET A 103 -2.66 -2.43 -6.71
CA MET A 103 -2.01 -3.71 -6.41
C MET A 103 -3.03 -4.81 -6.11
N LEU A 104 -4.05 -4.52 -5.28
CA LEU A 104 -5.11 -5.47 -4.96
C LEU A 104 -6.00 -5.78 -6.16
N TYR A 105 -6.23 -4.81 -7.05
CA TYR A 105 -6.89 -5.07 -8.34
C TYR A 105 -6.09 -6.08 -9.18
N VAL A 106 -4.78 -5.89 -9.30
CA VAL A 106 -3.89 -6.84 -9.99
C VAL A 106 -3.92 -8.20 -9.30
N PHE A 107 -3.86 -8.24 -7.97
CA PHE A 107 -3.92 -9.46 -7.18
C PHE A 107 -5.22 -10.24 -7.41
N ALA A 108 -6.37 -9.57 -7.37
CA ALA A 108 -7.67 -10.18 -7.63
C ALA A 108 -7.75 -10.76 -9.06
N GLY A 109 -7.16 -10.08 -10.04
CA GLY A 109 -7.03 -10.60 -11.41
C GLY A 109 -6.17 -11.88 -11.48
N ARG A 110 -5.04 -11.91 -10.76
CA ARG A 110 -4.17 -13.10 -10.66
C ARG A 110 -4.86 -14.30 -10.03
N LEU A 111 -5.72 -14.06 -9.05
CA LEU A 111 -6.53 -15.08 -8.41
C LEU A 111 -7.78 -15.45 -9.22
N ARG A 112 -8.04 -14.80 -10.36
CA ARG A 112 -9.24 -14.98 -11.21
C ARG A 112 -10.55 -14.69 -10.47
N ILE A 113 -10.50 -13.82 -9.45
CA ILE A 113 -11.69 -13.32 -8.73
C ILE A 113 -12.45 -12.33 -9.62
N ILE A 114 -11.71 -11.53 -10.39
CA ILE A 114 -12.24 -10.58 -11.38
C ILE A 114 -11.75 -10.97 -12.78
N PRO A 115 -12.41 -10.48 -13.86
CA PRO A 115 -12.00 -10.77 -15.23
C PRO A 115 -10.52 -10.51 -15.46
N ASP A 116 -9.90 -11.41 -16.23
CA ASP A 116 -8.45 -11.51 -16.33
C ASP A 116 -7.80 -10.20 -16.80
N VAL A 117 -6.89 -9.68 -15.97
CA VAL A 117 -6.08 -8.49 -16.24
C VAL A 117 -4.83 -8.86 -17.05
N VAL A 118 -4.51 -10.16 -17.15
CA VAL A 118 -3.23 -10.70 -17.64
C VAL A 118 -3.28 -11.16 -19.11
N GLY A 119 -4.45 -11.19 -19.76
CA GLY A 119 -4.60 -11.72 -21.12
C GLY A 119 -5.44 -10.89 -22.08
N THR A 120 -6.42 -10.15 -21.58
CA THR A 120 -7.28 -9.26 -22.39
C THR A 120 -7.32 -7.89 -21.73
N ARG A 121 -7.26 -6.80 -22.51
CA ARG A 121 -7.47 -5.46 -21.95
C ARG A 121 -8.94 -5.34 -21.57
N PRO A 122 -9.29 -5.23 -20.28
CA PRO A 122 -10.67 -5.02 -19.89
C PRO A 122 -11.15 -3.64 -20.39
N PRO A 123 -12.47 -3.41 -20.50
CA PRO A 123 -13.00 -2.07 -20.75
C PRO A 123 -12.41 -1.06 -19.76
N ALA A 124 -12.07 0.15 -20.21
CA ALA A 124 -11.41 1.15 -19.38
C ALA A 124 -12.15 1.45 -18.05
N ARG A 125 -13.49 1.32 -18.03
CA ARG A 125 -14.31 1.46 -16.82
C ARG A 125 -14.02 0.44 -15.73
N THR A 126 -13.54 -0.75 -16.07
CA THR A 126 -13.33 -1.85 -15.11
C THR A 126 -12.26 -1.53 -14.07
N PRO A 127 -11.01 -1.18 -14.42
CA PRO A 127 -10.00 -0.81 -13.42
C PRO A 127 -10.39 0.46 -12.65
N ILE A 128 -11.07 1.43 -13.28
CA ILE A 128 -11.54 2.65 -12.61
C ILE A 128 -12.51 2.31 -11.48
N VAL A 129 -13.57 1.56 -11.78
CA VAL A 129 -14.61 1.23 -10.81
C VAL A 129 -14.06 0.29 -9.73
N LEU A 130 -13.37 -0.78 -10.14
CA LEU A 130 -12.88 -1.77 -9.17
C LEU A 130 -11.78 -1.22 -8.27
N ALA A 131 -10.82 -0.44 -8.80
CA ALA A 131 -9.83 0.19 -7.95
C ALA A 131 -10.48 1.16 -6.95
N THR A 132 -11.45 1.98 -7.38
CA THR A 132 -12.17 2.89 -6.45
C THR A 132 -12.89 2.14 -5.33
N ILE A 133 -13.62 1.06 -5.66
CA ILE A 133 -14.31 0.23 -4.66
C ILE A 133 -13.31 -0.42 -3.70
N ILE A 134 -12.23 -0.97 -4.24
CA ILE A 134 -11.16 -1.57 -3.45
C ILE A 134 -10.52 -0.53 -2.53
N GLY A 135 -10.23 0.68 -3.03
CA GLY A 135 -9.65 1.77 -2.25
C GLY A 135 -10.54 2.19 -1.09
N LEU A 136 -11.83 2.41 -1.34
CA LEU A 136 -12.79 2.71 -0.28
C LEU A 136 -12.87 1.59 0.78
N ALA A 137 -12.80 0.33 0.34
CA ALA A 137 -12.77 -0.82 1.26
C ALA A 137 -11.46 -0.89 2.06
N ILE A 138 -10.31 -0.61 1.44
CA ILE A 138 -9.01 -0.52 2.13
C ILE A 138 -9.06 0.61 3.16
N SER A 139 -9.53 1.80 2.78
CA SER A 139 -9.66 2.92 3.72
C SER A 139 -10.55 2.53 4.88
N ALA A 140 -11.75 1.99 4.63
CA ALA A 140 -12.64 1.55 5.71
C ALA A 140 -11.98 0.52 6.65
N LEU A 141 -11.18 -0.41 6.11
CA LEU A 141 -10.43 -1.37 6.92
C LEU A 141 -9.32 -0.71 7.74
N TRP A 142 -8.65 0.30 7.19
CA TRP A 142 -7.63 1.07 7.89
C TRP A 142 -8.24 1.85 9.07
N GLU A 143 -9.35 2.54 8.85
CA GLU A 143 -10.10 3.22 9.93
C GLU A 143 -10.50 2.26 11.06
N MET A 144 -10.87 1.01 10.71
CA MET A 144 -11.16 -0.02 11.71
C MET A 144 -9.89 -0.44 12.48
N VAL A 145 -8.73 -0.45 11.83
CA VAL A 145 -7.44 -0.73 12.48
C VAL A 145 -7.05 0.41 13.40
N GLU A 146 -7.23 1.67 13.01
CA GLU A 146 -6.97 2.83 13.85
C GLU A 146 -7.91 2.88 15.04
N TRP A 147 -9.21 2.67 14.82
CA TRP A 147 -10.18 2.50 15.91
C TRP A 147 -9.78 1.38 16.88
N ALA A 148 -9.33 0.24 16.37
CA ALA A 148 -8.88 -0.87 17.21
C ALA A 148 -7.60 -0.50 17.98
N GLY A 149 -6.64 0.16 17.33
CA GLY A 149 -5.43 0.68 17.99
C GLY A 149 -5.78 1.67 19.09
N TYR A 150 -6.67 2.62 18.81
CA TYR A 150 -7.17 3.59 19.79
C TYR A 150 -7.82 2.90 20.99
N THR A 151 -8.69 1.93 20.72
CA THR A 151 -9.51 1.27 21.73
C THR A 151 -8.71 0.30 22.61
N PHE A 152 -7.73 -0.40 22.04
CA PHE A 152 -7.06 -1.53 22.72
C PHE A 152 -5.57 -1.32 23.00
N ILE A 153 -4.92 -0.30 22.41
CA ILE A 153 -3.47 -0.09 22.51
C ILE A 153 -3.13 1.27 23.14
N THR A 154 -3.59 2.39 22.57
CA THR A 154 -3.22 3.74 23.03
C THR A 154 -4.24 4.78 22.58
N ASP A 155 -4.57 5.76 23.43
CA ASP A 155 -5.46 6.88 23.11
C ASP A 155 -4.79 7.99 22.28
N GLU A 156 -3.52 7.84 21.91
CA GLU A 156 -2.79 8.79 21.06
C GLU A 156 -3.14 8.68 19.56
N ILE A 157 -3.83 7.61 19.15
CA ILE A 157 -4.28 7.41 17.76
C ILE A 157 -5.51 8.29 17.52
N PHE A 158 -5.44 9.13 16.48
CA PHE A 158 -6.51 10.05 16.14
C PHE A 158 -7.63 9.30 15.40
N VAL A 159 -8.88 9.41 15.88
CA VAL A 159 -10.04 8.65 15.36
C VAL A 159 -11.32 9.51 15.32
N GLU A 160 -11.18 10.77 14.91
CA GLU A 160 -12.31 11.69 14.83
C GLU A 160 -13.17 11.44 13.58
N TYR A 161 -14.48 11.72 13.67
CA TYR A 161 -15.39 11.46 12.55
C TYR A 161 -15.02 12.21 11.27
N ALA A 162 -14.58 13.46 11.39
CA ALA A 162 -14.20 14.27 10.22
C ALA A 162 -12.90 13.76 9.58
N ASP A 163 -12.00 13.23 10.40
CA ASP A 163 -10.72 12.63 10.01
C ASP A 163 -10.97 11.36 9.21
N THR A 164 -11.65 10.39 9.84
CA THR A 164 -12.08 9.13 9.22
C THR A 164 -12.79 9.31 7.88
N ILE A 165 -13.75 10.25 7.80
CA ILE A 165 -14.44 10.51 6.54
C ILE A 165 -13.51 11.18 5.51
N GLY A 166 -12.62 12.06 5.96
CA GLY A 166 -11.57 12.69 5.15
C GLY A 166 -10.62 11.67 4.53
N ASP A 167 -10.14 10.73 5.33
CA ASP A 167 -9.18 9.70 4.92
C ASP A 167 -9.80 8.67 3.98
N MET A 168 -11.04 8.26 4.24
CA MET A 168 -11.81 7.46 3.31
C MET A 168 -12.06 8.19 1.98
N ALA A 169 -12.36 9.48 2.01
CA ALA A 169 -12.56 10.28 0.80
C ALA A 169 -11.26 10.44 0.01
N ALA A 170 -10.16 10.77 0.70
CA ALA A 170 -8.82 10.91 0.11
C ALA A 170 -8.36 9.59 -0.51
N GLY A 171 -8.46 8.48 0.23
CA GLY A 171 -8.10 7.15 -0.26
C GLY A 171 -8.96 6.67 -1.42
N GLY A 172 -10.27 6.95 -1.39
CA GLY A 172 -11.17 6.69 -2.52
C GLY A 172 -10.79 7.47 -3.78
N LEU A 173 -10.47 8.76 -3.65
CA LEU A 173 -9.99 9.59 -4.76
C LEU A 173 -8.64 9.12 -5.30
N GLY A 174 -7.72 8.76 -4.42
CA GLY A 174 -6.44 8.17 -4.77
C GLY A 174 -6.59 6.89 -5.59
N ALA A 175 -7.48 6.00 -5.16
CA ALA A 175 -7.79 4.77 -5.86
C ALA A 175 -8.51 4.98 -7.19
N LEU A 176 -9.37 6.00 -7.29
CA LEU A 176 -9.96 6.43 -8.56
C LEU A 176 -8.86 6.85 -9.57
N VAL A 177 -7.92 7.69 -9.11
CA VAL A 177 -6.77 8.12 -9.93
C VAL A 177 -5.87 6.93 -10.29
N GLY A 178 -5.61 6.03 -9.35
CA GLY A 178 -4.88 4.79 -9.59
C GLY A 178 -5.55 3.92 -10.67
N GLY A 179 -6.86 3.75 -10.60
CA GLY A 179 -7.65 3.05 -11.61
C GLY A 179 -7.59 3.72 -12.99
N LEU A 180 -7.63 5.05 -13.05
CA LEU A 180 -7.43 5.81 -14.30
C LEU A 180 -6.04 5.57 -14.89
N ILE A 181 -4.99 5.63 -14.08
CA ILE A 181 -3.61 5.37 -14.51
C ILE A 181 -3.47 3.93 -15.03
N ALA A 182 -4.05 2.95 -14.32
CA ALA A 182 -4.02 1.54 -14.70
C ALA A 182 -4.67 1.26 -16.07
N THR A 183 -5.54 2.14 -16.58
CA THR A 183 -6.05 2.02 -17.98
C THR A 183 -4.98 2.31 -19.04
N ARG A 184 -3.91 3.02 -18.67
CA ARG A 184 -2.88 3.54 -19.58
C ARG A 184 -1.55 2.83 -19.47
N VAL A 185 -1.25 2.24 -18.31
CA VAL A 185 0.04 1.61 -18.04
C VAL A 185 -0.06 0.09 -17.99
N HIS A 186 0.97 -0.59 -18.48
CA HIS A 186 1.14 -2.02 -18.26
C HIS A 186 1.78 -2.22 -16.88
N LEU A 187 1.09 -2.88 -15.96
CA LEU A 187 1.55 -3.09 -14.58
C LEU A 187 2.30 -4.42 -14.40
N LEU A 188 2.13 -5.35 -15.34
CA LEU A 188 2.72 -6.67 -15.32
C LEU A 188 3.86 -6.79 -16.34
N GLU A 189 4.80 -7.69 -16.05
CA GLU A 189 5.79 -8.20 -17.02
C GLU A 189 5.16 -9.11 -18.06
#